data_AF-A0A8J5EVP0-F1
#
_entry.id   AF-A0A8J5EVP0-F1
#
_cell.length_a   1.000
_cell.length_b   1.000
_cell.length_c   1.000
_cell.angle_alpha   90.00
_cell.angle_beta   90.00
_cell.angle_gamma   90.00
#
_symmetry.space_group_name_H-M   'P 1'
#
loop_
_entity.id
_entity.type
_entity.pdbx_description
1 polymer ?
#
loop_
_entity_poly.entity_id
_entity_poly.type
_entity_poly.pdbx_seq_one_letter_code
_entity_poly.pdbx_strand_id
1 'polypeptide(L)'
;MALGTSFLPRQQSLPVNGTSFLHRQQSLPANRTSFVPSLVRVAQRKVSSRPVSSVHEAEPAKNKDVVPAAKDKFRKWSATSWRAKKALQLPDYPDKVEFESVLKKINHFPPIVFAGEVCHLEERLKDVALGKAFLLMGGDCAESFKEFNADNIGDTFRILHQMAVVLMFGGQMPVIRVGRMAEQFAKPRSDPFEEKNGVKLPSYRGDIINDASFDEKSRIPYPQRMIRAYCQSAATLNLLREFAAGGYAAMQRVTQWNLDFTQHSGQGDKHQELAHRVDEALGFMAAAGLTILTTTEFWTSHECLLLPYEQALTREYSTSGLFYDCSAHFLWVGERTRQLDGAHVEFLCGAANPLGVKVSDKMDPKELVKLIEVMNPQNNPGRITIITRMGAEKLRVKLPHLIRAVRGAGQIVTWHCCHFQFPRCDPRLNASQSLELAFIVAERLRKRRIAAKSFKPRRLLDPLPSL
;
A
#
# COMPACT_ATOMS: atom_id res chain seq x y z
N MET A 1 49.77 -44.77 -21.86
CA MET A 1 49.56 -45.53 -20.62
C MET A 1 48.24 -45.01 -20.03
N ALA A 2 47.03 -45.49 -20.35
CA ALA A 2 46.44 -46.85 -20.14
C ALA A 2 46.65 -47.28 -18.68
N LEU A 3 45.67 -47.55 -17.80
CA LEU A 3 44.24 -47.96 -17.82
C LEU A 3 43.55 -47.28 -16.59
N GLY A 4 42.25 -47.01 -16.43
CA GLY A 4 41.04 -47.73 -16.83
C GLY A 4 40.46 -48.46 -15.60
N THR A 5 39.41 -47.94 -14.94
CA THR A 5 38.22 -48.70 -14.48
C THR A 5 37.18 -47.84 -13.75
N SER A 6 35.93 -48.14 -14.08
CA SER A 6 34.62 -47.63 -13.68
C SER A 6 34.24 -47.84 -12.22
N PHE A 7 33.47 -46.92 -11.62
CA PHE A 7 32.44 -47.25 -10.61
C PHE A 7 31.31 -46.20 -10.59
N LEU A 8 30.10 -46.67 -10.95
CA LEU A 8 28.80 -46.01 -10.79
C LEU A 8 28.28 -46.20 -9.35
N PRO A 9 27.51 -45.27 -8.76
CA PRO A 9 26.57 -45.60 -7.71
C PRO A 9 25.18 -45.90 -8.28
N ARG A 10 24.71 -47.11 -7.95
CA ARG A 10 23.41 -47.71 -8.27
C ARG A 10 22.22 -46.87 -7.79
N GLN A 11 21.23 -46.78 -8.67
CA GLN A 11 19.81 -46.64 -8.33
C GLN A 11 19.41 -47.74 -7.33
N GLN A 12 18.80 -47.34 -6.21
CA GLN A 12 18.07 -48.26 -5.34
C GLN A 12 16.59 -48.21 -5.72
N SER A 13 16.17 -49.26 -6.40
CA SER A 13 14.79 -49.71 -6.59
C SER A 13 14.21 -50.19 -5.25
N LEU A 14 13.06 -49.64 -4.84
CA LEU A 14 12.23 -50.21 -3.78
C LEU A 14 11.31 -51.29 -4.37
N PRO A 15 11.13 -52.43 -3.68
CA PRO A 15 10.38 -53.58 -4.21
C PRO A 15 8.86 -53.40 -4.10
N VAL A 16 8.19 -53.84 -5.16
CA VAL A 16 6.74 -54.08 -5.22
C VAL A 16 6.45 -55.44 -4.60
N ASN A 17 5.66 -55.45 -3.53
CA ASN A 17 4.80 -56.54 -3.04
C ASN A 17 3.75 -55.81 -2.16
N GLY A 18 2.44 -55.88 -2.37
CA GLY A 18 1.67 -57.00 -2.89
C GLY A 18 0.86 -57.68 -1.78
N THR A 19 0.25 -56.92 -0.85
CA THR A 19 -0.81 -57.43 0.03
C THR A 19 -1.87 -56.35 0.30
N SER A 20 -3.09 -56.69 -0.10
CA SER A 20 -4.31 -55.89 0.00
C SER A 20 -4.77 -55.75 1.45
N PHE A 21 -4.82 -54.53 1.97
CA PHE A 21 -5.66 -54.20 3.12
C PHE A 21 -6.92 -53.49 2.63
N LEU A 22 -7.96 -54.30 2.42
CA LEU A 22 -9.33 -53.87 2.21
C LEU A 22 -9.83 -53.16 3.47
N HIS A 23 -9.71 -51.83 3.51
CA HIS A 23 -10.49 -51.03 4.45
C HIS A 23 -11.83 -50.67 3.80
N ARG A 24 -12.80 -51.50 4.15
CA ARG A 24 -14.26 -51.36 4.08
C ARG A 24 -14.72 -49.90 3.99
N GLN A 25 -14.94 -49.42 2.76
CA GLN A 25 -15.82 -48.28 2.52
C GLN A 25 -17.25 -48.70 2.92
N GLN A 26 -17.73 -48.18 4.04
CA GLN A 26 -19.15 -48.22 4.35
C GLN A 26 -19.87 -47.25 3.42
N SER A 27 -20.57 -47.79 2.43
CA SER A 27 -21.59 -47.11 1.65
C SER A 27 -22.78 -46.79 2.55
N LEU A 28 -23.00 -45.50 2.82
CA LEU A 28 -24.26 -45.00 3.38
C LEU A 28 -25.25 -44.73 2.24
N PRO A 29 -26.52 -45.15 2.36
CA PRO A 29 -27.49 -45.05 1.28
C PRO A 29 -27.96 -43.59 1.08
N ALA A 30 -28.11 -43.21 -0.19
CA ALA A 30 -28.72 -41.97 -0.61
C ALA A 30 -30.23 -42.01 -0.35
N ASN A 31 -30.67 -41.44 0.78
CA ASN A 31 -32.07 -41.06 1.00
C ASN A 31 -32.24 -39.57 0.69
N ARG A 32 -32.80 -39.27 -0.49
CA ARG A 32 -33.41 -37.99 -0.79
C ARG A 32 -34.78 -37.94 -0.12
N THR A 33 -34.89 -37.24 1.01
CA THR A 33 -36.16 -36.78 1.54
C THR A 33 -36.23 -35.26 1.41
N SER A 34 -37.14 -34.81 0.55
CA SER A 34 -37.53 -33.42 0.34
C SER A 34 -38.20 -32.88 1.60
N PHE A 35 -37.54 -31.98 2.32
CA PHE A 35 -38.15 -31.18 3.36
C PHE A 35 -38.67 -29.86 2.77
N VAL A 36 -40.00 -29.74 2.72
CA VAL A 36 -40.73 -28.51 2.37
C VAL A 36 -41.04 -27.78 3.68
N PRO A 37 -40.64 -26.52 3.87
CA PRO A 37 -41.14 -25.73 5.00
C PRO A 37 -42.57 -25.25 4.70
N SER A 38 -43.50 -25.62 5.58
CA SER A 38 -44.88 -25.18 5.56
C SER A 38 -45.01 -23.68 5.85
N LEU A 39 -45.82 -23.00 5.03
CA LEU A 39 -46.20 -21.60 5.19
C LEU A 39 -47.10 -21.43 6.42
N VAL A 40 -46.56 -20.82 7.48
CA VAL A 40 -47.38 -20.29 8.58
C VAL A 40 -47.94 -18.93 8.15
N ARG A 41 -49.26 -18.89 7.91
CA ARG A 41 -50.03 -17.65 7.71
C ARG A 41 -50.22 -16.94 9.05
N VAL A 42 -49.63 -15.76 9.20
CA VAL A 42 -50.01 -14.80 10.26
C VAL A 42 -50.77 -13.64 9.60
N ALA A 43 -51.97 -13.40 10.11
CA ALA A 43 -52.96 -12.47 9.59
C ALA A 43 -52.50 -11.00 9.72
N GLN A 44 -52.56 -10.25 8.61
CA GLN A 44 -52.43 -8.79 8.61
C GLN A 44 -53.76 -8.15 9.02
N ARG A 45 -53.76 -7.44 10.16
CA ARG A 45 -54.86 -6.56 10.58
C ARG A 45 -54.87 -5.30 9.70
N LYS A 46 -55.97 -5.08 8.96
CA LYS A 46 -56.30 -3.82 8.28
C LYS A 46 -56.80 -2.81 9.32
N VAL A 47 -56.16 -1.64 9.40
CA VAL A 47 -56.72 -0.44 10.04
C VAL A 47 -56.90 0.62 8.96
N SER A 48 -58.14 1.06 8.82
CA SER A 48 -58.60 2.10 7.90
C SER A 48 -58.44 3.48 8.56
N SER A 49 -57.91 4.48 7.85
CA SER A 49 -58.20 5.88 8.15
C SER A 49 -58.27 6.71 6.87
N ARG A 50 -59.27 7.59 6.82
CA ARG A 50 -59.76 8.39 5.68
C ARG A 50 -58.88 9.63 5.40
N PRO A 51 -58.92 10.22 4.19
CA PRO A 51 -58.19 11.45 3.88
C PRO A 51 -58.96 12.68 4.38
N VAL A 52 -58.24 13.67 4.90
CA VAL A 52 -58.76 15.00 5.23
C VAL A 52 -58.14 16.01 4.26
N SER A 53 -58.99 16.81 3.62
CA SER A 53 -58.66 17.84 2.63
C SER A 53 -58.22 19.17 3.27
N SER A 54 -57.11 19.70 2.75
CA SER A 54 -56.69 21.11 2.57
C SER A 54 -57.40 22.25 3.31
N VAL A 55 -56.60 23.15 3.91
CA VAL A 55 -56.85 24.60 3.83
C VAL A 55 -55.53 25.41 3.76
N HIS A 56 -55.44 26.22 2.70
CA HIS A 56 -54.64 27.43 2.44
C HIS A 56 -53.11 27.42 2.37
N GLU A 57 -52.65 27.61 1.12
CA GLU A 57 -51.37 28.17 0.69
C GLU A 57 -51.12 29.57 1.27
N ALA A 58 -49.88 29.82 1.70
CA ALA A 58 -49.30 31.15 1.77
C ALA A 58 -48.01 31.14 0.95
N GLU A 59 -47.95 32.00 -0.07
CA GLU A 59 -46.80 32.20 -0.95
C GLU A 59 -45.55 32.63 -0.18
N PRO A 60 -44.34 32.12 -0.50
CA PRO A 60 -43.12 32.71 0.02
C PRO A 60 -42.69 33.89 -0.87
N ALA A 61 -42.59 35.05 -0.21
CA ALA A 61 -42.12 36.30 -0.77
C ALA A 61 -40.71 36.17 -1.38
N LYS A 62 -40.55 36.77 -2.57
CA LYS A 62 -39.27 37.00 -3.24
C LYS A 62 -38.39 37.88 -2.34
N ASN A 63 -37.32 37.31 -1.79
CA ASN A 63 -36.18 38.12 -1.37
C ASN A 63 -34.95 37.74 -2.19
N LYS A 64 -34.58 38.66 -3.10
CA LYS A 64 -33.31 38.65 -3.82
C LYS A 64 -32.23 39.06 -2.83
N ASP A 65 -31.18 38.25 -2.77
CA ASP A 65 -29.78 38.58 -2.48
C ASP A 65 -29.12 37.41 -1.75
N VAL A 66 -29.08 36.25 -2.43
CA VAL A 66 -28.05 35.24 -2.18
C VAL A 66 -26.90 35.59 -3.09
N VAL A 67 -25.85 36.18 -2.51
CA VAL A 67 -24.54 36.32 -3.14
C VAL A 67 -24.15 34.94 -3.67
N PRO A 68 -23.94 34.75 -4.98
CA PRO A 68 -23.57 33.44 -5.49
C PRO A 68 -22.20 33.09 -4.92
N ALA A 69 -22.15 32.00 -4.16
CA ALA A 69 -20.91 31.32 -3.82
C ALA A 69 -20.06 31.25 -5.09
N ALA A 70 -18.83 31.76 -4.99
CA ALA A 70 -17.88 31.78 -6.08
C ALA A 70 -17.84 30.38 -6.72
N LYS A 71 -18.30 30.28 -7.96
CA LYS A 71 -18.09 29.11 -8.79
C LYS A 71 -16.59 29.01 -9.00
N ASP A 72 -15.94 28.24 -8.15
CA ASP A 72 -14.52 27.93 -8.29
C ASP A 72 -14.27 27.37 -9.68
N LYS A 73 -13.21 27.85 -10.31
CA LYS A 73 -12.74 27.40 -11.62
C LYS A 73 -12.23 25.96 -11.49
N PHE A 74 -13.13 24.99 -11.36
CA PHE A 74 -12.77 23.59 -11.53
C PHE A 74 -12.35 23.39 -12.97
N ARG A 75 -11.04 23.31 -13.17
CA ARG A 75 -10.45 22.81 -14.39
C ARG A 75 -11.09 21.44 -14.65
N LYS A 76 -11.70 21.26 -15.83
CA LYS A 76 -12.35 19.98 -16.18
C LYS A 76 -11.28 18.89 -16.22
N TRP A 77 -11.15 18.13 -15.14
CA TRP A 77 -10.23 17.00 -15.08
C TRP A 77 -10.79 15.85 -15.90
N SER A 78 -9.88 15.12 -16.54
CA SER A 78 -10.14 13.83 -17.18
C SER A 78 -8.91 12.96 -17.03
N ALA A 79 -9.05 11.65 -17.19
CA ALA A 79 -7.93 10.71 -17.20
C ALA A 79 -6.86 11.05 -18.27
N THR A 80 -7.19 11.87 -19.27
CA THR A 80 -6.27 12.32 -20.33
C THR A 80 -5.73 13.74 -20.15
N SER A 81 -6.23 14.50 -19.18
CA SER A 81 -5.88 15.92 -18.95
C SER A 81 -4.38 16.16 -18.75
N TRP A 82 -3.69 15.18 -18.16
CA TRP A 82 -2.24 15.21 -17.95
C TRP A 82 -1.42 15.31 -19.24
N ARG A 83 -1.97 14.88 -20.40
CA ARG A 83 -1.27 14.94 -21.70
C ARG A 83 -1.03 16.38 -22.17
N ALA A 84 -1.81 17.34 -21.67
CA ALA A 84 -1.62 18.76 -21.94
C ALA A 84 -0.52 19.40 -21.06
N LYS A 85 0.07 18.63 -20.13
CA LYS A 85 1.10 19.08 -19.21
C LYS A 85 2.45 18.47 -19.56
N LYS A 86 3.52 19.10 -19.06
CA LYS A 86 4.87 18.56 -19.21
C LYS A 86 5.04 17.31 -18.32
N ALA A 87 5.17 16.15 -18.96
CA ALA A 87 5.51 14.90 -18.29
C ALA A 87 7.03 14.71 -18.27
N LEU A 88 7.57 14.30 -17.12
CA LEU A 88 8.99 13.95 -16.98
C LEU A 88 9.15 12.44 -16.84
N GLN A 89 10.34 11.92 -17.11
CA GLN A 89 10.73 10.53 -16.88
C GLN A 89 9.99 9.46 -17.72
N LEU A 90 9.09 9.85 -18.62
CA LEU A 90 8.45 8.92 -19.55
C LEU A 90 9.46 8.39 -20.59
N PRO A 91 9.37 7.10 -20.96
CA PRO A 91 10.15 6.53 -22.05
C PRO A 91 9.66 7.01 -23.41
N ASP A 92 10.53 6.95 -24.41
CA ASP A 92 10.18 7.12 -25.81
C ASP A 92 10.08 5.75 -26.47
N TYR A 93 8.88 5.37 -26.91
CA TYR A 93 8.62 4.09 -27.55
C TYR A 93 8.78 4.22 -29.07
N PRO A 94 9.62 3.40 -29.72
CA PRO A 94 9.90 3.52 -31.15
C PRO A 94 8.66 3.21 -32.01
N ASP A 95 7.87 2.20 -31.61
CA ASP A 95 6.62 1.84 -32.28
C ASP A 95 5.42 2.41 -31.50
N LYS A 96 4.87 3.51 -32.01
CA LYS A 96 3.69 4.16 -31.42
C LYS A 96 2.40 3.38 -31.66
N VAL A 97 2.31 2.63 -32.76
CA VAL A 97 1.11 1.84 -33.10
C VAL A 97 1.00 0.65 -32.17
N GLU A 98 2.10 -0.06 -31.94
CA GLU A 98 2.16 -1.14 -30.95
C GLU A 98 1.85 -0.60 -29.55
N PHE A 99 2.45 0.54 -29.18
CA PHE A 99 2.21 1.18 -27.89
C PHE A 99 0.73 1.48 -27.64
N GLU A 100 0.05 2.14 -28.58
CA GLU A 100 -1.39 2.43 -28.46
C GLU A 100 -2.25 1.16 -28.45
N SER A 101 -1.88 0.15 -29.24
CA SER A 101 -2.54 -1.15 -29.25
C SER A 101 -2.46 -1.86 -27.89
N VAL A 102 -1.29 -1.84 -27.24
CA VAL A 102 -1.10 -2.40 -25.91
C VAL A 102 -1.92 -1.65 -24.86
N LEU A 103 -1.92 -0.31 -24.88
CA LEU A 103 -2.73 0.48 -23.94
C LEU A 103 -4.22 0.20 -24.11
N LYS A 104 -4.69 0.06 -25.36
CA LYS A 104 -6.08 -0.32 -25.63
C LYS A 104 -6.41 -1.70 -25.05
N LYS A 105 -5.50 -2.67 -25.12
CA LYS A 105 -5.70 -4.00 -24.50
C LYS A 105 -5.82 -3.90 -22.98
N ILE A 106 -4.88 -3.20 -22.33
CA ILE A 106 -4.87 -3.03 -20.86
C ILE A 106 -6.14 -2.32 -20.38
N ASN A 107 -6.64 -1.33 -21.13
CA ASN A 107 -7.88 -0.64 -20.81
C ASN A 107 -9.11 -1.56 -20.73
N HIS A 108 -9.10 -2.71 -21.43
CA HIS A 108 -10.18 -3.71 -21.38
C HIS A 108 -9.95 -4.79 -20.30
N PHE A 109 -8.78 -4.84 -19.68
CA PHE A 109 -8.52 -5.82 -18.62
C PHE A 109 -9.29 -5.47 -17.33
N PRO A 110 -9.58 -6.45 -16.47
CA PRO A 110 -10.12 -6.18 -15.14
C PRO A 110 -9.23 -5.19 -14.35
N PRO A 111 -9.81 -4.42 -13.41
CA PRO A 111 -9.01 -3.64 -12.48
C PRO A 111 -8.17 -4.56 -11.56
N ILE A 112 -7.00 -4.11 -11.11
CA ILE A 112 -6.19 -4.86 -10.15
C ILE A 112 -6.80 -4.73 -8.75
N VAL A 113 -7.25 -3.53 -8.38
CA VAL A 113 -7.91 -3.25 -7.10
C VAL A 113 -9.32 -2.70 -7.29
N PHE A 114 -10.22 -2.97 -6.35
CA PHE A 114 -11.58 -2.44 -6.39
C PHE A 114 -11.68 -1.10 -5.65
N ALA A 115 -12.47 -0.15 -6.18
CA ALA A 115 -12.61 1.19 -5.61
C ALA A 115 -13.06 1.19 -4.14
N GLY A 116 -13.94 0.25 -3.74
CA GLY A 116 -14.35 0.12 -2.34
C GLY A 116 -13.20 -0.19 -1.38
N GLU A 117 -12.18 -0.92 -1.83
CA GLU A 117 -10.98 -1.21 -1.03
C GLU A 117 -10.09 0.02 -0.88
N VAL A 118 -10.08 0.89 -1.90
CA VAL A 118 -9.37 2.16 -1.90
C VAL A 118 -10.02 3.13 -0.91
N CYS A 119 -11.35 3.24 -0.93
CA CYS A 119 -12.11 4.02 0.06
C CYS A 119 -11.83 3.52 1.48
N HIS A 120 -11.84 2.20 1.67
CA HIS A 120 -11.52 1.59 2.96
C HIS A 120 -10.11 1.96 3.43
N LEU A 121 -9.10 1.89 2.55
CA LEU A 121 -7.75 2.33 2.89
C LEU A 121 -7.70 3.81 3.29
N GLU A 122 -8.41 4.69 2.58
CA GLU A 122 -8.46 6.12 2.92
C GLU A 122 -9.03 6.34 4.34
N GLU A 123 -10.07 5.60 4.72
CA GLU A 123 -10.61 5.62 6.09
C GLU A 123 -9.57 5.15 7.13
N ARG A 124 -8.80 4.10 6.83
CA ARG A 124 -7.71 3.65 7.70
C ARG A 124 -6.58 4.68 7.79
N LEU A 125 -6.25 5.36 6.69
CA LEU A 125 -5.22 6.40 6.65
C LEU A 125 -5.67 7.68 7.37
N LYS A 126 -6.98 7.96 7.43
CA LYS A 126 -7.54 9.01 8.27
C LYS A 126 -7.21 8.77 9.74
N ASP A 127 -7.31 7.55 10.23
CA ASP A 127 -6.89 7.22 11.59
C ASP A 127 -5.39 7.47 11.81
N VAL A 128 -4.54 7.22 10.81
CA VAL A 128 -3.11 7.53 10.88
C VAL A 128 -2.88 9.04 10.94
N ALA A 129 -3.53 9.81 10.06
CA ALA A 129 -3.41 11.27 10.02
C ALA A 129 -3.84 11.92 11.35
N LEU A 130 -4.81 11.31 12.04
CA LEU A 130 -5.32 11.74 13.34
C LEU A 130 -4.52 11.17 14.54
N GLY A 131 -3.47 10.37 14.30
CA GLY A 131 -2.63 9.79 15.35
C GLY A 131 -3.24 8.62 16.12
N LYS A 132 -4.30 8.00 15.58
CA LYS A 132 -4.98 6.82 16.15
C LYS A 132 -4.42 5.48 15.64
N ALA A 133 -3.69 5.50 14.53
CA ALA A 133 -3.04 4.34 13.93
C ALA A 133 -1.63 4.70 13.44
N PHE A 134 -0.83 3.69 13.12
CA PHE A 134 0.51 3.84 12.57
C PHE A 134 0.59 3.24 11.16
N LEU A 135 1.28 3.90 10.23
CA LEU A 135 1.44 3.41 8.86
C LEU A 135 2.79 2.69 8.71
N LEU A 136 2.76 1.44 8.29
CA LEU A 136 3.92 0.67 7.88
C LEU A 136 3.86 0.46 6.36
N MET A 137 4.81 1.06 5.64
CA MET A 137 5.00 0.80 4.21
C MET A 137 6.37 0.18 3.93
N GLY A 138 6.40 -0.87 3.13
CA GLY A 138 7.66 -1.54 2.77
C GLY A 138 7.49 -2.56 1.65
N GLY A 139 8.60 -3.03 1.10
CA GLY A 139 8.63 -3.91 -0.07
C GLY A 139 9.80 -3.53 -0.98
N ASP A 140 9.71 -3.92 -2.25
CA ASP A 140 10.81 -3.79 -3.17
C ASP A 140 11.06 -2.34 -3.61
N CYS A 141 12.34 -2.04 -3.89
CA CYS A 141 12.71 -0.76 -4.51
C CYS A 141 12.16 -0.70 -5.95
N ALA A 142 12.35 -1.78 -6.68
CA ALA A 142 11.75 -2.06 -7.98
C ALA A 142 11.53 -3.58 -8.09
N GLU A 143 10.32 -4.00 -8.43
CA GLU A 143 10.00 -5.40 -8.71
C GLU A 143 10.64 -5.82 -10.04
N SER A 144 11.01 -7.10 -10.13
CA SER A 144 11.67 -7.68 -11.30
C SER A 144 10.84 -8.84 -11.85
N PHE A 145 10.79 -8.97 -13.17
CA PHE A 145 10.17 -10.09 -13.86
C PHE A 145 10.95 -11.39 -13.72
N LYS A 146 12.24 -11.30 -13.34
CA LYS A 146 13.11 -12.46 -13.10
C LYS A 146 12.95 -13.03 -11.69
N GLU A 147 12.60 -12.18 -10.72
CA GLU A 147 12.44 -12.55 -9.30
C GLU A 147 10.97 -12.89 -8.95
N PHE A 148 10.16 -13.22 -9.95
CA PHE A 148 8.74 -13.54 -9.78
C PHE A 148 8.56 -14.99 -9.34
N ASN A 149 8.48 -15.22 -8.02
CA ASN A 149 8.14 -16.50 -7.43
C ASN A 149 7.32 -16.31 -6.14
N ALA A 150 6.59 -17.36 -5.75
CA ALA A 150 5.70 -17.33 -4.59
C ALA A 150 6.46 -17.18 -3.26
N ASP A 151 7.67 -17.73 -3.17
CA ASP A 151 8.49 -17.70 -1.96
C ASP A 151 8.92 -16.26 -1.63
N ASN A 152 9.41 -15.50 -2.61
CA ASN A 152 9.79 -14.10 -2.46
C ASN A 152 8.62 -13.22 -2.01
N ILE A 153 7.43 -13.46 -2.60
CA ILE A 153 6.21 -12.73 -2.25
C ILE A 153 5.80 -13.07 -0.81
N GLY A 154 5.80 -14.37 -0.46
CA GLY A 154 5.48 -14.85 0.88
C GLY A 154 6.46 -14.36 1.94
N ASP A 155 7.76 -14.37 1.65
CA ASP A 155 8.81 -13.90 2.55
C ASP A 155 8.70 -12.39 2.80
N THR A 156 8.45 -11.60 1.75
CA THR A 156 8.25 -10.15 1.89
C THR A 156 7.00 -9.84 2.71
N PHE A 157 5.89 -10.53 2.43
CA PHE A 157 4.66 -10.43 3.21
C PHE A 157 4.90 -10.80 4.68
N ARG A 158 5.60 -11.91 4.93
CA ARG A 158 5.96 -12.39 6.27
C ARG A 158 6.74 -11.33 7.04
N ILE A 159 7.78 -10.75 6.46
CA ILE A 159 8.60 -9.72 7.11
C ILE A 159 7.75 -8.49 7.47
N LEU A 160 6.95 -7.98 6.52
CA LEU A 160 6.06 -6.83 6.79
C LEU A 160 5.06 -7.14 7.91
N HIS A 161 4.53 -8.35 7.92
CA HIS A 161 3.57 -8.77 8.92
C HIS A 161 4.23 -8.94 10.30
N GLN A 162 5.43 -9.51 10.39
CA GLN A 162 6.24 -9.57 11.63
C GLN A 162 6.54 -8.19 12.20
N MET A 163 7.00 -7.25 11.36
CA MET A 163 7.25 -5.87 11.76
C MET A 163 5.97 -5.22 12.30
N ALA A 164 4.83 -5.45 11.65
CA ALA A 164 3.56 -4.87 12.08
C ALA A 164 3.14 -5.35 13.47
N VAL A 165 3.31 -6.65 13.80
CA VAL A 165 2.99 -7.17 15.15
C VAL A 165 3.85 -6.52 16.22
N VAL A 166 5.16 -6.40 15.98
CA VAL A 166 6.09 -5.72 16.90
C VAL A 166 5.71 -4.26 17.11
N LEU A 167 5.37 -3.54 16.03
CA LEU A 167 4.95 -2.14 16.08
C LEU A 167 3.61 -1.95 16.78
N MET A 168 2.63 -2.83 16.53
CA MET A 168 1.33 -2.81 17.22
C MET A 168 1.51 -2.97 18.72
N PHE A 169 2.36 -3.91 19.14
CA PHE A 169 2.64 -4.14 20.55
C PHE A 169 3.35 -2.95 21.22
N GLY A 170 4.43 -2.43 20.61
CA GLY A 170 5.16 -1.29 21.16
C GLY A 170 4.35 0.00 21.19
N GLY A 171 3.60 0.27 20.11
CA GLY A 171 2.76 1.45 19.95
C GLY A 171 1.43 1.38 20.68
N GLN A 172 0.91 0.19 20.98
CA GLN A 172 -0.46 -0.04 21.46
C GLN A 172 -1.52 0.65 20.58
N MET A 173 -1.35 0.55 19.26
CA MET A 173 -2.27 1.11 18.28
C MET A 173 -2.29 0.25 17.01
N PRO A 174 -3.37 0.30 16.21
CA PRO A 174 -3.43 -0.39 14.93
C PRO A 174 -2.29 0.01 13.99
N VAL A 175 -1.76 -0.96 13.24
CA VAL A 175 -0.77 -0.72 12.18
C VAL A 175 -1.40 -1.01 10.83
N ILE A 176 -1.43 -0.01 9.95
CA ILE A 176 -1.91 -0.09 8.57
C ILE A 176 -0.73 -0.55 7.70
N ARG A 177 -0.90 -1.65 6.96
CA ARG A 177 0.19 -2.33 6.23
C ARG A 177 0.05 -2.12 4.73
N VAL A 178 0.96 -1.35 4.13
CA VAL A 178 0.95 -1.10 2.69
C VAL A 178 2.22 -1.63 2.05
N GLY A 179 2.08 -2.66 1.20
CA GLY A 179 3.16 -3.25 0.44
C GLY A 179 3.55 -2.39 -0.76
N ARG A 180 4.85 -2.23 -0.98
CA ARG A 180 5.41 -1.82 -2.28
C ARG A 180 5.57 -3.06 -3.15
N MET A 181 4.44 -3.57 -3.61
CA MET A 181 4.29 -4.88 -4.25
C MET A 181 3.14 -4.80 -5.27
N ALA A 182 3.18 -5.70 -6.26
CA ALA A 182 2.16 -5.85 -7.29
C ALA A 182 1.97 -4.62 -8.20
N GLU A 183 3.03 -3.85 -8.45
CA GLU A 183 3.13 -2.88 -9.59
C GLU A 183 4.45 -2.08 -9.58
N GLN A 184 5.36 -2.24 -8.60
CA GLN A 184 6.52 -1.36 -8.44
C GLN A 184 7.63 -1.60 -9.47
N PHE A 185 7.30 -1.71 -10.75
CA PHE A 185 8.21 -2.04 -11.85
C PHE A 185 8.89 -0.82 -12.47
N ALA A 186 8.28 0.38 -12.41
CA ALA A 186 8.83 1.57 -13.04
C ALA A 186 9.79 2.33 -12.10
N LYS A 187 10.85 2.94 -12.66
CA LYS A 187 11.85 3.67 -11.88
C LYS A 187 12.33 4.96 -12.57
N PRO A 188 12.33 6.10 -11.87
CA PRO A 188 12.89 7.34 -12.41
C PRO A 188 14.42 7.29 -12.36
N ARG A 189 15.07 7.94 -13.32
CA ARG A 189 16.54 7.99 -13.44
C ARG A 189 17.05 9.43 -13.40
N SER A 190 18.20 9.62 -12.75
CA SER A 190 18.89 10.93 -12.77
C SER A 190 19.37 11.24 -14.18
N ASP A 191 20.04 10.27 -14.80
CA ASP A 191 20.56 10.40 -16.16
C ASP A 191 19.80 9.50 -17.14
N PRO A 192 19.43 10.03 -18.33
CA PRO A 192 18.73 9.24 -19.34
C PRO A 192 19.60 8.14 -19.95
N PHE A 193 20.93 8.25 -19.84
CA PHE A 193 21.90 7.27 -20.34
C PHE A 193 22.75 6.70 -19.22
N GLU A 194 23.16 5.44 -19.37
CA GLU A 194 24.10 4.71 -18.54
C GLU A 194 25.33 4.39 -19.39
N GLU A 195 26.51 4.72 -18.87
CA GLU A 195 27.78 4.46 -19.54
C GLU A 195 28.56 3.39 -18.79
N LYS A 196 29.03 2.37 -19.51
CA LYS A 196 29.93 1.32 -18.99
C LYS A 196 30.98 1.01 -20.05
N ASN A 197 32.25 1.00 -19.63
CA ASN A 197 33.39 0.66 -20.48
C ASN A 197 33.41 1.45 -21.81
N GLY A 198 33.06 2.75 -21.76
CA GLY A 198 33.01 3.64 -22.94
C GLY A 198 31.78 3.48 -23.85
N VAL A 199 30.89 2.53 -23.57
CA VAL A 199 29.63 2.35 -24.30
C VAL A 199 28.50 3.06 -23.55
N LYS A 200 27.74 3.91 -24.25
CA LYS A 200 26.64 4.71 -23.70
C LYS A 200 25.30 4.18 -24.21
N LEU A 201 24.46 3.65 -23.32
CA LEU A 201 23.13 3.10 -23.64
C LEU A 201 22.03 3.80 -22.84
N PRO A 202 20.76 3.74 -23.26
CA PRO A 202 19.65 4.21 -22.44
C PRO A 202 19.66 3.57 -21.04
N SER A 203 19.39 4.39 -20.03
CA SER A 203 19.28 3.92 -18.65
C SER A 203 18.13 2.93 -18.50
N TYR A 204 18.35 1.89 -17.69
CA TYR A 204 17.30 0.97 -17.26
C TYR A 204 16.27 1.74 -16.42
N ARG A 205 15.01 1.72 -16.84
CA ARG A 205 13.90 2.46 -16.21
C ARG A 205 12.92 1.53 -15.50
N GLY A 206 13.30 0.26 -15.31
CA GLY A 206 12.44 -0.73 -14.69
C GLY A 206 11.81 -1.69 -15.71
N ASP A 207 11.44 -2.88 -15.25
CA ASP A 207 11.09 -4.01 -16.10
C ASP A 207 9.84 -3.79 -16.97
N ILE A 208 8.95 -2.90 -16.54
CA ILE A 208 7.77 -2.45 -17.32
C ILE A 208 8.15 -1.62 -18.55
N ILE A 209 9.37 -1.04 -18.59
CA ILE A 209 9.86 -0.21 -19.69
C ILE A 209 10.88 -0.96 -20.54
N ASN A 210 12.01 -1.36 -19.95
CA ASN A 210 13.13 -2.01 -20.64
C ASN A 210 13.86 -3.03 -19.74
N ASP A 211 14.85 -3.76 -20.25
CA ASP A 211 15.57 -4.78 -19.47
C ASP A 211 16.79 -4.21 -18.72
N ALA A 212 17.17 -4.87 -17.63
CA ALA A 212 18.34 -4.53 -16.86
C ALA A 212 19.66 -4.85 -17.61
N SER A 213 19.67 -5.84 -18.50
CA SER A 213 20.83 -6.21 -19.31
C SER A 213 21.41 -5.02 -20.08
N PHE A 214 22.75 -4.93 -20.14
CA PHE A 214 23.45 -3.79 -20.73
C PHE A 214 23.81 -4.08 -22.19
N ASP A 215 22.80 -4.15 -23.04
CA ASP A 215 22.91 -4.28 -24.49
C ASP A 215 21.84 -3.42 -25.18
N GLU A 216 22.11 -3.04 -26.44
CA GLU A 216 21.28 -2.08 -27.17
C GLU A 216 19.82 -2.56 -27.30
N LYS A 217 19.62 -3.84 -27.64
CA LYS A 217 18.29 -4.43 -27.83
C LYS A 217 17.49 -4.43 -26.54
N SER A 218 18.11 -4.81 -25.42
CA SER A 218 17.48 -4.85 -24.11
C SER A 218 17.10 -3.46 -23.57
N ARG A 219 17.81 -2.41 -23.96
CA ARG A 219 17.57 -1.05 -23.46
C ARG A 219 16.50 -0.27 -24.23
N ILE A 220 16.09 -0.74 -25.40
CA ILE A 220 14.96 -0.17 -26.15
C ILE A 220 13.65 -0.43 -25.38
N PRO A 221 12.84 0.62 -25.11
CA PRO A 221 11.53 0.45 -24.48
C PRO A 221 10.60 -0.45 -25.29
N TYR A 222 9.99 -1.43 -24.62
CA TYR A 222 9.14 -2.44 -25.29
C TYR A 222 7.71 -2.46 -24.71
N PRO A 223 6.67 -2.04 -25.46
CA PRO A 223 5.32 -1.89 -24.93
C PRO A 223 4.71 -3.16 -24.30
N GLN A 224 4.98 -4.35 -24.84
CA GLN A 224 4.39 -5.60 -24.30
C GLN A 224 4.80 -5.88 -22.85
N ARG A 225 5.88 -5.26 -22.36
CA ARG A 225 6.27 -5.34 -20.94
C ARG A 225 5.18 -4.80 -20.01
N MET A 226 4.34 -3.87 -20.46
CA MET A 226 3.18 -3.39 -19.69
C MET A 226 2.13 -4.48 -19.47
N ILE A 227 1.87 -5.33 -20.47
CA ILE A 227 0.95 -6.48 -20.31
C ILE A 227 1.53 -7.47 -19.31
N ARG A 228 2.83 -7.75 -19.42
CA ARG A 228 3.53 -8.64 -18.47
C ARG A 228 3.49 -8.09 -17.05
N ALA A 229 3.73 -6.79 -16.86
CA ALA A 229 3.62 -6.12 -15.57
C ALA A 229 2.21 -6.25 -14.99
N TYR A 230 1.16 -6.04 -15.79
CA TYR A 230 -0.22 -6.24 -15.36
C TYR A 230 -0.47 -7.68 -14.89
N CYS A 231 -0.09 -8.68 -15.69
CA CYS A 231 -0.31 -10.09 -15.32
C CYS A 231 0.44 -10.47 -14.04
N GLN A 232 1.68 -10.03 -13.88
CA GLN A 232 2.48 -10.27 -12.68
C GLN A 232 1.88 -9.57 -11.45
N SER A 233 1.39 -8.35 -11.62
CA SER A 233 0.71 -7.58 -10.57
C SER A 233 -0.57 -8.27 -10.09
N ALA A 234 -1.43 -8.67 -11.03
CA ALA A 234 -2.67 -9.39 -10.72
C ALA A 234 -2.40 -10.73 -10.00
N ALA A 235 -1.42 -11.50 -10.47
CA ALA A 235 -1.04 -12.77 -9.83
C ALA A 235 -0.44 -12.56 -8.42
N THR A 236 0.41 -11.55 -8.25
CA THR A 236 1.01 -11.19 -6.96
C THR A 236 -0.05 -10.77 -5.96
N LEU A 237 -0.97 -9.88 -6.35
CA LEU A 237 -2.05 -9.43 -5.48
C LEU A 237 -3.01 -10.58 -5.12
N ASN A 238 -3.32 -11.47 -6.06
CA ASN A 238 -4.14 -12.65 -5.77
C ASN A 238 -3.51 -13.52 -4.68
N LEU A 239 -2.19 -13.75 -4.75
CA LEU A 239 -1.47 -14.50 -3.72
C LEU A 239 -1.43 -13.76 -2.37
N LEU A 240 -1.22 -12.43 -2.40
CA LEU A 240 -1.24 -11.61 -1.19
C LEU A 240 -2.60 -11.62 -0.49
N ARG A 241 -3.70 -11.63 -1.24
CA ARG A 241 -5.06 -11.76 -0.70
C ARG A 241 -5.24 -13.11 0.01
N GLU A 242 -4.73 -14.18 -0.57
CA GLU A 242 -4.77 -15.50 0.06
C GLU A 242 -3.92 -15.55 1.34
N PHE A 243 -2.72 -14.98 1.36
CA PHE A 243 -1.93 -14.91 2.60
C PHE A 243 -2.61 -14.07 3.68
N ALA A 244 -3.31 -13.00 3.28
CA ALA A 244 -4.01 -12.11 4.18
C ALA A 244 -5.28 -12.74 4.80
N ALA A 245 -6.00 -13.58 4.05
CA ALA A 245 -7.25 -14.20 4.49
C ALA A 245 -7.11 -15.67 4.97
N GLY A 246 -6.22 -16.45 4.35
CA GLY A 246 -6.08 -17.91 4.51
C GLY A 246 -5.30 -18.38 5.74
N GLY A 247 -5.20 -17.57 6.79
CA GLY A 247 -4.56 -17.94 8.06
C GLY A 247 -3.03 -17.96 8.07
N TYR A 248 -2.35 -17.66 6.94
CA TYR A 248 -0.90 -17.41 6.93
C TYR A 248 -0.55 -16.19 7.80
N ALA A 249 -1.43 -15.19 7.81
CA ALA A 249 -1.35 -14.00 8.65
C ALA A 249 -1.84 -14.19 10.10
N ALA A 250 -2.10 -15.41 10.56
CA ALA A 250 -2.53 -15.65 11.93
C ALA A 250 -1.41 -15.25 12.91
N MET A 251 -1.70 -14.34 13.84
CA MET A 251 -0.68 -13.72 14.71
C MET A 251 0.13 -14.73 15.55
N GLN A 252 -0.40 -15.91 15.84
CA GLN A 252 0.32 -16.96 16.58
C GLN A 252 1.56 -17.47 15.84
N ARG A 253 1.51 -17.60 14.51
CA ARG A 253 2.66 -18.06 13.71
C ARG A 253 3.80 -17.04 13.69
N VAL A 254 3.44 -15.77 13.79
CA VAL A 254 4.33 -14.62 13.66
C VAL A 254 5.27 -14.50 14.85
N THR A 255 4.76 -14.77 16.05
CA THR A 255 5.55 -14.71 17.27
C THR A 255 6.59 -15.81 17.32
N GLN A 256 6.25 -17.02 16.86
CA GLN A 256 7.20 -18.11 16.72
C GLN A 256 8.38 -17.69 15.83
N TRP A 257 8.10 -17.09 14.67
CA TRP A 257 9.15 -16.59 13.77
C TRP A 257 10.00 -15.47 14.38
N ASN A 258 9.40 -14.62 15.21
CA ASN A 258 10.14 -13.56 15.91
C ASN A 258 11.04 -14.11 17.02
N LEU A 259 10.62 -15.17 17.70
CA LEU A 259 11.44 -15.86 18.70
C LEU A 259 12.61 -16.60 18.03
N ASP A 260 12.36 -17.27 16.90
CA ASP A 260 13.43 -17.90 16.12
C ASP A 260 14.48 -16.86 15.69
N PHE A 261 14.05 -15.65 15.31
CA PHE A 261 14.94 -14.54 14.96
C PHE A 261 15.82 -14.06 16.14
N THR A 262 15.25 -13.92 17.34
CA THR A 262 16.01 -13.45 18.51
C THR A 262 17.03 -14.49 18.98
N GLN A 263 16.76 -15.78 18.81
CA GLN A 263 17.70 -16.85 19.19
C GLN A 263 18.95 -16.92 18.29
N HIS A 264 18.87 -16.49 17.03
CA HIS A 264 19.94 -16.67 16.04
C HIS A 264 20.68 -15.37 15.66
N SER A 265 20.37 -14.23 16.30
CA SER A 265 21.00 -12.94 16.02
C SER A 265 21.89 -12.48 17.18
N GLY A 266 23.11 -11.99 16.88
CA GLY A 266 24.06 -11.51 17.91
C GLY A 266 23.62 -10.25 18.68
N GLN A 267 22.50 -9.63 18.28
CA GLN A 267 21.82 -8.56 19.03
C GLN A 267 20.44 -9.00 19.56
N GLY A 268 20.07 -10.26 19.35
CA GLY A 268 18.77 -10.82 19.70
C GLY A 268 18.44 -10.70 21.18
N ASP A 269 19.45 -10.84 22.04
CA ASP A 269 19.34 -10.66 23.50
C ASP A 269 18.67 -9.33 23.89
N LYS A 270 18.95 -8.24 23.16
CA LYS A 270 18.38 -6.91 23.46
C LYS A 270 16.88 -6.82 23.17
N HIS A 271 16.39 -7.62 22.22
CA HIS A 271 15.01 -7.58 21.76
C HIS A 271 14.20 -8.81 22.22
N GLN A 272 14.86 -9.78 22.84
CA GLN A 272 14.27 -10.99 23.38
C GLN A 272 13.20 -10.68 24.43
N GLU A 273 13.42 -9.68 25.30
CA GLU A 273 12.39 -9.27 26.28
C GLU A 273 11.11 -8.80 25.58
N LEU A 274 11.21 -7.98 24.53
CA LEU A 274 10.03 -7.49 23.83
C LEU A 274 9.32 -8.63 23.09
N ALA A 275 10.07 -9.55 22.48
CA ALA A 275 9.52 -10.73 21.81
C ALA A 275 8.75 -11.63 22.78
N HIS A 276 9.33 -11.96 23.94
CA HIS A 276 8.65 -12.74 24.99
C HIS A 276 7.38 -12.06 25.49
N ARG A 277 7.40 -10.74 25.66
CA ARG A 277 6.21 -10.00 26.10
C ARG A 277 5.09 -9.96 25.06
N VAL A 278 5.43 -9.97 23.78
CA VAL A 278 4.44 -10.12 22.70
C VAL A 278 3.78 -11.49 22.80
N ASP A 279 4.59 -12.53 23.04
CA ASP A 279 4.12 -13.91 23.21
C ASP A 279 3.19 -14.06 24.41
N GLU A 280 3.61 -13.59 25.59
CA GLU A 280 2.78 -13.59 26.81
C GLU A 280 1.44 -12.88 26.61
N ALA A 281 1.44 -11.73 25.91
CA ALA A 281 0.22 -10.98 25.66
C ALA A 281 -0.74 -11.73 24.73
N LEU A 282 -0.23 -12.39 23.69
CA LEU A 282 -1.04 -13.23 22.80
C LEU A 282 -1.53 -14.49 23.50
N GLY A 283 -0.70 -15.09 24.35
CA GLY A 283 -1.09 -16.20 25.24
C GLY A 283 -2.21 -15.81 26.19
N PHE A 284 -2.14 -14.61 26.79
CA PHE A 284 -3.21 -14.05 27.62
C PHE A 284 -4.50 -13.82 26.83
N MET A 285 -4.42 -13.25 25.62
CA MET A 285 -5.61 -13.06 24.76
C MET A 285 -6.28 -14.40 24.42
N ALA A 286 -5.49 -15.42 24.09
CA ALA A 286 -5.99 -16.77 23.84
C ALA A 286 -6.65 -17.37 25.09
N ALA A 287 -5.99 -17.26 26.26
CA ALA A 287 -6.52 -17.75 27.53
C ALA A 287 -7.80 -17.03 27.98
N ALA A 288 -7.94 -15.74 27.63
CA ALA A 288 -9.14 -14.94 27.87
C ALA A 288 -10.30 -15.27 26.91
N GLY A 289 -10.12 -16.20 25.97
CA GLY A 289 -11.13 -16.58 24.98
C GLY A 289 -11.34 -15.54 23.89
N LEU A 290 -10.42 -14.58 23.72
CA LEU A 290 -10.49 -13.61 22.63
C LEU A 290 -9.97 -14.26 21.34
N THR A 291 -10.78 -14.26 20.29
CA THR A 291 -10.35 -14.74 18.98
C THR A 291 -9.21 -13.86 18.46
N ILE A 292 -8.01 -14.44 18.37
CA ILE A 292 -6.86 -13.80 17.73
C ILE A 292 -7.21 -13.61 16.25
N LEU A 293 -7.00 -12.40 15.72
CA LEU A 293 -7.26 -12.05 14.32
C LEU A 293 -6.66 -13.11 13.38
N THR A 294 -7.54 -13.84 12.68
CA THR A 294 -7.15 -14.86 11.69
C THR A 294 -6.90 -14.25 10.32
N THR A 295 -7.45 -13.06 10.07
CA THR A 295 -7.28 -12.29 8.84
C THR A 295 -6.56 -10.98 9.13
N THR A 296 -5.83 -10.47 8.14
CA THR A 296 -5.20 -9.15 8.18
C THR A 296 -5.58 -8.35 6.95
N GLU A 297 -5.69 -7.05 7.11
CA GLU A 297 -5.75 -6.14 5.96
C GLU A 297 -4.34 -5.91 5.42
N PHE A 298 -4.19 -5.93 4.10
CA PHE A 298 -2.95 -5.66 3.38
C PHE A 298 -3.26 -4.94 2.08
N TRP A 299 -2.61 -3.80 1.86
CA TRP A 299 -2.82 -2.97 0.67
C TRP A 299 -1.56 -2.89 -0.18
N THR A 300 -1.71 -2.53 -1.45
CA THR A 300 -0.61 -2.38 -2.42
C THR A 300 -0.37 -0.92 -2.78
N SER A 301 0.86 -0.62 -3.17
CA SER A 301 1.28 0.71 -3.55
C SER A 301 2.46 0.73 -4.50
N HIS A 302 2.54 1.78 -5.31
CA HIS A 302 3.67 2.06 -6.18
C HIS A 302 3.79 3.55 -6.52
N GLU A 303 4.92 3.89 -7.14
CA GLU A 303 5.14 5.22 -7.71
C GLU A 303 4.33 5.38 -9.00
N CYS A 304 3.37 6.30 -9.00
CA CYS A 304 2.67 6.70 -10.22
C CYS A 304 3.67 7.41 -11.13
N LEU A 305 4.24 6.65 -12.08
CA LEU A 305 5.34 7.12 -12.93
C LEU A 305 5.00 7.00 -14.42
N LEU A 306 4.57 5.81 -14.86
CA LEU A 306 4.26 5.54 -16.27
C LEU A 306 2.79 5.91 -16.56
N LEU A 307 2.53 7.22 -16.66
CA LEU A 307 1.15 7.77 -16.81
C LEU A 307 0.28 7.10 -17.88
N PRO A 308 0.78 6.67 -19.05
CA PRO A 308 -0.05 5.94 -20.00
C PRO A 308 -0.60 4.62 -19.46
N TYR A 309 0.17 3.92 -18.64
CA TYR A 309 -0.23 2.67 -17.99
C TYR A 309 -1.28 2.92 -16.90
N GLU A 310 -1.02 3.90 -16.03
CA GLU A 310 -1.95 4.33 -14.97
C GLU A 310 -3.28 4.81 -15.55
N GLN A 311 -3.22 5.60 -16.62
CA GLN A 311 -4.41 6.05 -17.35
C GLN A 311 -5.24 4.87 -17.85
N ALA A 312 -4.62 3.80 -18.36
CA ALA A 312 -5.33 2.63 -18.87
C ALA A 312 -5.99 1.79 -17.76
N LEU A 313 -5.50 1.88 -16.52
CA LEU A 313 -6.06 1.20 -15.36
C LEU A 313 -6.99 2.09 -14.52
N THR A 314 -7.15 3.37 -14.90
CA THR A 314 -8.08 4.29 -14.26
C THR A 314 -9.53 4.00 -14.68
N ARG A 315 -10.43 3.88 -13.71
CA ARG A 315 -11.84 3.56 -13.90
C ARG A 315 -12.73 4.54 -13.17
N GLU A 316 -13.85 4.89 -13.79
CA GLU A 316 -14.93 5.59 -13.11
C GLU A 316 -15.71 4.58 -12.24
N TYR A 317 -15.90 4.91 -10.97
CA TYR A 317 -16.69 4.09 -10.07
C TYR A 317 -18.17 4.47 -10.17
N SER A 318 -19.01 3.52 -10.62
CA SER A 318 -20.41 3.75 -10.95
C SER A 318 -21.25 4.36 -9.81
N THR A 319 -20.92 4.05 -8.55
CA THR A 319 -21.68 4.54 -7.39
C THR A 319 -21.36 6.00 -7.06
N SER A 320 -20.10 6.42 -7.18
CA SER A 320 -19.67 7.77 -6.77
C SER A 320 -19.42 8.74 -7.95
N GLY A 321 -19.28 8.22 -9.17
CA GLY A 321 -18.86 9.01 -10.34
C GLY A 321 -17.41 9.52 -10.26
N LEU A 322 -16.64 9.04 -9.27
CA LEU A 322 -15.23 9.42 -9.09
C LEU A 322 -14.34 8.45 -9.87
N PHE A 323 -13.20 8.96 -10.34
CA PHE A 323 -12.20 8.14 -11.01
C PHE A 323 -11.20 7.60 -9.99
N TYR A 324 -10.97 6.30 -10.01
CA TYR A 324 -9.93 5.63 -9.23
C TYR A 324 -8.91 5.04 -10.19
N ASP A 325 -7.64 5.23 -9.88
CA ASP A 325 -6.60 4.45 -10.53
C ASP A 325 -6.59 3.05 -9.89
N CYS A 326 -7.08 2.07 -10.65
CA CYS A 326 -7.25 0.70 -10.16
C CYS A 326 -5.99 -0.15 -10.35
N SER A 327 -4.83 0.46 -10.58
CA SER A 327 -3.52 -0.21 -10.57
C SER A 327 -3.09 -0.60 -9.15
N ALA A 328 -3.33 0.24 -8.15
CA ALA A 328 -3.04 -0.05 -6.73
C ALA A 328 -3.92 0.75 -5.77
N HIS A 329 -3.87 0.39 -4.49
CA HIS A 329 -4.67 1.04 -3.45
C HIS A 329 -4.14 2.43 -3.08
N PHE A 330 -2.81 2.58 -3.03
CA PHE A 330 -2.15 3.83 -2.67
C PHE A 330 -1.09 4.18 -3.70
N LEU A 331 -1.10 5.40 -4.19
CA LEU A 331 -0.17 5.85 -5.23
C LEU A 331 0.66 7.01 -4.69
N TRP A 332 1.93 7.13 -5.10
CA TRP A 332 2.70 8.33 -4.78
C TRP A 332 3.36 8.97 -5.99
N VAL A 333 3.59 10.27 -5.88
CA VAL A 333 4.44 11.02 -6.81
C VAL A 333 5.87 11.07 -6.28
N GLY A 334 6.82 10.81 -7.18
CA GLY A 334 8.24 10.81 -6.89
C GLY A 334 8.83 12.22 -6.77
N GLU A 335 10.00 12.32 -6.13
CA GLU A 335 10.74 13.59 -5.99
C GLU A 335 11.06 14.24 -7.35
N ARG A 336 11.23 13.44 -8.40
CA ARG A 336 11.56 13.92 -9.75
C ARG A 336 10.36 14.26 -10.62
N THR A 337 9.15 13.93 -10.17
CA THR A 337 7.89 14.07 -10.93
C THR A 337 6.82 14.90 -10.20
N ARG A 338 7.14 15.45 -9.03
CA ARG A 338 6.23 16.24 -8.19
C ARG A 338 6.13 17.73 -8.54
N GLN A 339 6.41 18.12 -9.77
CA GLN A 339 6.29 19.52 -10.18
C GLN A 339 4.82 19.95 -10.10
N LEU A 340 4.55 21.10 -9.47
CA LEU A 340 3.19 21.61 -9.23
C LEU A 340 2.36 21.68 -10.52
N ASP A 341 2.98 22.14 -11.62
CA ASP A 341 2.36 22.23 -12.94
C ASP A 341 2.62 21.01 -13.85
N GLY A 342 3.18 19.94 -13.29
CA GLY A 342 3.57 18.73 -14.00
C GLY A 342 2.41 17.79 -14.29
N ALA A 343 2.62 16.88 -15.25
CA ALA A 343 1.62 15.89 -15.65
C ALA A 343 1.23 14.92 -14.52
N HIS A 344 2.18 14.48 -13.71
CA HIS A 344 1.93 13.52 -12.62
C HIS A 344 1.04 14.10 -11.52
N VAL A 345 1.26 15.36 -11.13
CA VAL A 345 0.41 16.04 -10.16
C VAL A 345 -0.99 16.24 -10.74
N GLU A 346 -1.11 16.73 -11.98
CA GLU A 346 -2.42 16.87 -12.66
C GLU A 346 -3.20 15.54 -12.70
N PHE A 347 -2.54 14.43 -13.05
CA PHE A 347 -3.17 13.11 -13.08
C PHE A 347 -3.69 12.70 -11.69
N LEU A 348 -2.82 12.74 -10.68
CA LEU A 348 -3.16 12.31 -9.33
C LEU A 348 -4.21 13.20 -8.64
N CYS A 349 -4.31 14.48 -9.00
CA CYS A 349 -5.30 15.38 -8.40
C CYS A 349 -6.75 14.97 -8.65
N GLY A 350 -7.03 14.29 -9.77
CA GLY A 350 -8.38 13.79 -10.05
C GLY A 350 -8.59 12.30 -9.77
N ALA A 351 -7.53 11.55 -9.41
CA ALA A 351 -7.67 10.17 -8.95
C ALA A 351 -8.12 10.16 -7.48
N ALA A 352 -9.20 9.44 -7.15
CA ALA A 352 -9.79 9.40 -5.81
C ALA A 352 -9.03 8.50 -4.81
N ASN A 353 -7.89 7.92 -5.21
CA ASN A 353 -7.02 7.14 -4.32
C ASN A 353 -6.37 8.01 -3.23
N PRO A 354 -6.03 7.45 -2.05
CA PRO A 354 -5.10 8.10 -1.14
C PRO A 354 -3.71 8.20 -1.78
N LEU A 355 -3.07 9.36 -1.59
CA LEU A 355 -1.88 9.75 -2.34
C LEU A 355 -0.68 9.98 -1.42
N GLY A 356 0.51 9.69 -1.94
CA GLY A 356 1.79 10.03 -1.35
C GLY A 356 2.53 11.11 -2.14
N VAL A 357 3.29 11.95 -1.44
CA VAL A 357 4.22 12.89 -2.06
C VAL A 357 5.60 12.67 -1.45
N LYS A 358 6.58 12.26 -2.27
CA LYS A 358 7.98 12.18 -1.81
C LYS A 358 8.56 13.57 -1.67
N VAL A 359 9.22 13.85 -0.55
CA VAL A 359 9.78 15.16 -0.22
C VAL A 359 11.23 15.03 0.23
N SER A 360 12.15 15.65 -0.50
CA SER A 360 13.57 15.73 -0.15
C SER A 360 13.96 16.96 0.68
N ASP A 361 15.23 17.04 1.06
CA ASP A 361 15.82 18.16 1.81
C ASP A 361 15.81 19.50 1.04
N LYS A 362 15.53 19.44 -0.27
CA LYS A 362 15.44 20.60 -1.15
C LYS A 362 14.04 21.23 -1.20
N MET A 363 13.06 20.62 -0.52
CA MET A 363 11.68 21.11 -0.56
C MET A 363 11.52 22.45 0.17
N ASP A 364 10.88 23.41 -0.50
CA ASP A 364 10.44 24.64 0.13
C ASP A 364 9.12 24.42 0.90
N PRO A 365 9.03 24.80 2.19
CA PRO A 365 7.79 24.73 2.94
C PRO A 365 6.58 25.41 2.26
N LYS A 366 6.78 26.54 1.55
CA LYS A 366 5.66 27.23 0.87
C LYS A 366 5.15 26.46 -0.35
N GLU A 367 6.06 25.90 -1.13
CA GLU A 367 5.72 25.01 -2.25
C GLU A 367 4.96 23.77 -1.75
N LEU A 368 5.34 23.22 -0.59
CA LEU A 368 4.70 22.03 -0.02
C LEU A 368 3.24 22.30 0.33
N VAL A 369 2.97 23.44 0.97
CA VAL A 369 1.59 23.84 1.32
C VAL A 369 0.73 23.98 0.06
N LYS A 370 1.25 24.61 -1.00
CA LYS A 370 0.54 24.73 -2.29
C LYS A 370 0.30 23.39 -2.95
N LEU A 371 1.28 22.48 -2.91
CA LEU A 371 1.14 21.15 -3.48
C LEU A 371 0.06 20.34 -2.76
N ILE A 372 0.01 20.42 -1.42
CA ILE A 372 -1.04 19.77 -0.62
C ILE A 372 -2.40 20.40 -0.92
N GLU A 373 -2.48 21.72 -1.07
CA GLU A 373 -3.73 22.43 -1.40
C GLU A 373 -4.32 21.97 -2.73
N VAL A 374 -3.47 21.77 -3.76
CA VAL A 374 -3.91 21.30 -5.07
C VAL A 374 -4.31 19.82 -5.04
N MET A 375 -3.58 18.97 -4.32
CA MET A 375 -3.85 17.52 -4.25
C MET A 375 -4.91 17.11 -3.22
N ASN A 376 -5.24 18.00 -2.27
CA ASN A 376 -6.24 17.79 -1.22
C ASN A 376 -7.01 19.09 -0.94
N PRO A 377 -7.80 19.57 -1.91
CA PRO A 377 -8.51 20.84 -1.81
C PRO A 377 -9.56 20.85 -0.68
N GLN A 378 -10.13 19.68 -0.37
CA GLN A 378 -11.11 19.51 0.70
C GLN A 378 -10.48 19.30 2.09
N ASN A 379 -9.13 19.23 2.17
CA ASN A 379 -8.38 18.94 3.39
C ASN A 379 -8.87 17.65 4.10
N ASN A 380 -9.23 16.63 3.33
CA ASN A 380 -9.69 15.35 3.86
C ASN A 380 -8.53 14.64 4.58
N PRO A 381 -8.65 14.27 5.87
CA PRO A 381 -7.62 13.52 6.57
C PRO A 381 -7.43 12.14 5.93
N GLY A 382 -6.18 11.67 5.84
CA GLY A 382 -5.85 10.37 5.22
C GLY A 382 -5.63 10.43 3.70
N ARG A 383 -6.09 11.50 3.05
CA ARG A 383 -5.94 11.73 1.61
C ARG A 383 -4.47 11.87 1.17
N ILE A 384 -3.68 12.64 1.91
CA ILE A 384 -2.27 12.94 1.56
C ILE A 384 -1.32 12.42 2.63
N THR A 385 -0.31 11.70 2.17
CA THR A 385 0.84 11.26 2.96
C THR A 385 2.11 11.93 2.46
N ILE A 386 2.80 12.67 3.33
CA ILE A 386 4.11 13.26 3.03
C ILE A 386 5.20 12.24 3.35
N ILE A 387 5.85 11.74 2.31
CA ILE A 387 6.90 10.72 2.40
C ILE A 387 8.26 11.44 2.42
N THR A 388 8.79 11.66 3.62
CA THR A 388 10.06 12.39 3.78
C THR A 388 11.24 11.49 3.42
N ARG A 389 12.07 11.92 2.48
CA ARG A 389 13.32 11.24 2.09
C ARG A 389 14.48 12.21 2.25
N MET A 390 15.02 12.26 3.46
CA MET A 390 16.15 13.14 3.80
C MET A 390 17.16 12.36 4.63
N GLY A 391 18.46 12.62 4.43
CA GLY A 391 19.50 12.05 5.29
C GLY A 391 19.28 12.42 6.76
N ALA A 392 19.70 11.55 7.68
CA ALA A 392 19.38 11.65 9.10
C ALA A 392 19.70 13.03 9.72
N GLU A 393 20.82 13.62 9.34
CA GLU A 393 21.23 14.96 9.78
C GLU A 393 20.30 16.05 9.26
N LYS A 394 20.06 16.05 7.95
CA LYS A 394 19.20 17.04 7.28
C LYS A 394 17.75 16.93 7.74
N LEU A 395 17.28 15.72 8.02
CA LEU A 395 15.93 15.46 8.51
C LEU A 395 15.67 16.20 9.83
N ARG A 396 16.62 16.14 10.79
CA ARG A 396 16.48 16.82 12.09
C ARG A 396 16.34 18.33 11.96
N VAL A 397 16.98 18.92 10.95
CA VAL A 397 16.96 20.37 10.72
C VAL A 397 15.77 20.79 9.86
N LYS A 398 15.51 20.11 8.75
CA LYS A 398 14.55 20.57 7.73
C LYS A 398 13.12 20.13 8.01
N LEU A 399 12.90 18.92 8.53
CA LEU A 399 11.56 18.39 8.76
C LEU A 399 10.69 19.26 9.70
N PRO A 400 11.23 19.80 10.82
CA PRO A 400 10.43 20.68 11.68
C PRO A 400 9.89 21.92 10.96
N HIS A 401 10.62 22.46 9.99
CA HIS A 401 10.18 23.63 9.21
C HIS A 401 9.00 23.28 8.30
N LEU A 402 9.05 22.11 7.64
CA LEU A 402 7.94 21.61 6.83
C LEU A 402 6.69 21.33 7.68
N ILE A 403 6.86 20.66 8.81
CA ILE A 403 5.75 20.37 9.74
C ILE A 403 5.09 21.67 10.23
N ARG A 404 5.87 22.69 10.60
CA ARG A 404 5.34 23.98 11.04
C ARG A 404 4.55 24.70 9.94
N ALA A 405 5.04 24.67 8.69
CA ALA A 405 4.34 25.32 7.58
C ALA A 405 3.00 24.64 7.28
N VAL A 406 2.98 23.31 7.17
CA VAL A 406 1.76 22.53 6.92
C VAL A 406 0.75 22.70 8.05
N ARG A 407 1.22 22.64 9.31
CA ARG A 407 0.36 22.87 10.48
C ARG A 407 -0.16 24.31 10.54
N GLY A 408 0.67 25.30 10.19
CA GLY A 408 0.28 26.70 10.12
C GLY A 408 -0.78 26.98 9.04
N ALA A 409 -0.78 26.20 7.96
CA ALA A 409 -1.81 26.23 6.93
C ALA A 409 -3.10 25.47 7.31
N GLY A 410 -3.15 24.81 8.48
CA GLY A 410 -4.30 24.01 8.91
C GLY A 410 -4.51 22.71 8.14
N GLN A 411 -3.52 22.28 7.35
CA GLN A 411 -3.61 21.08 6.51
C GLN A 411 -3.36 19.80 7.33
N ILE A 412 -4.20 18.79 7.12
CA ILE A 412 -4.10 17.50 7.81
C ILE A 412 -3.48 16.49 6.85
N VAL A 413 -2.28 16.02 7.20
CA VAL A 413 -1.52 15.06 6.40
C VAL A 413 -0.93 13.95 7.28
N THR A 414 -0.71 12.79 6.67
CA THR A 414 0.07 11.71 7.28
C THR A 414 1.55 11.96 7.04
N TRP A 415 2.36 11.94 8.10
CA TRP A 415 3.82 12.03 7.97
C TRP A 415 4.44 10.63 7.95
N HIS A 416 5.10 10.29 6.85
CA HIS A 416 5.76 9.00 6.67
C HIS A 416 7.27 9.19 6.43
N CYS A 417 8.10 8.55 7.25
CA CYS A 417 9.55 8.66 7.15
C CYS A 417 10.14 7.55 6.27
N CYS A 418 10.74 7.89 5.13
CA CYS A 418 11.50 6.96 4.30
C CYS A 418 12.99 7.04 4.64
N HIS A 419 13.58 5.92 5.08
CA HIS A 419 14.96 5.88 5.59
C HIS A 419 16.05 5.80 4.48
N PHE A 420 15.71 5.47 3.22
CA PHE A 420 16.71 5.15 2.18
C PHE A 420 17.14 6.34 1.31
N GLN A 421 18.47 6.53 1.20
CA GLN A 421 19.11 7.67 0.53
C GLN A 421 20.09 7.29 -0.59
N PHE A 422 19.97 6.15 -1.28
CA PHE A 422 20.94 5.76 -2.31
C PHE A 422 20.42 5.84 -3.77
N PRO A 423 21.29 6.19 -4.75
CA PRO A 423 20.88 6.52 -6.12
C PRO A 423 20.79 5.33 -7.10
N ARG A 424 21.47 4.19 -6.87
CA ARG A 424 21.22 2.90 -7.56
C ARG A 424 20.25 2.09 -6.70
N CYS A 425 19.44 1.18 -7.29
CA CYS A 425 18.36 0.45 -6.58
C CYS A 425 18.72 0.28 -5.10
N ASP A 426 18.01 1.02 -4.25
CA ASP A 426 18.42 1.25 -2.87
C ASP A 426 18.69 -0.12 -2.23
N PRO A 427 19.84 -0.32 -1.54
CA PRO A 427 20.08 -1.59 -0.87
C PRO A 427 18.91 -1.85 0.07
N ARG A 428 18.19 -2.95 -0.18
CA ARG A 428 17.06 -3.37 0.64
C ARG A 428 17.58 -3.75 2.02
N LEU A 429 16.81 -3.47 3.07
CA LEU A 429 17.04 -4.15 4.33
C LEU A 429 16.78 -5.63 4.12
N ASN A 430 17.67 -6.46 4.64
CA ASN A 430 17.35 -7.87 4.78
C ASN A 430 16.30 -8.07 5.90
N ALA A 431 15.82 -9.30 6.05
CA ALA A 431 14.81 -9.65 7.06
C ALA A 431 15.25 -9.22 8.47
N SER A 432 16.50 -9.53 8.84
CA SER A 432 17.06 -9.23 10.15
C SER A 432 17.09 -7.73 10.47
N GLN A 433 17.60 -6.93 9.54
CA GLN A 433 17.66 -5.48 9.69
C GLN A 433 16.26 -4.84 9.73
N SER A 434 15.31 -5.42 8.99
CA SER A 434 13.91 -4.95 8.98
C SER A 434 13.23 -5.19 10.34
N LEU A 435 13.44 -6.36 10.94
CA LEU A 435 12.92 -6.68 12.27
C LEU A 435 13.60 -5.83 13.35
N GLU A 436 14.92 -5.70 13.32
CA GLU A 436 15.66 -4.84 14.26
C GLU A 436 15.13 -3.39 14.22
N LEU A 437 14.90 -2.85 13.02
CA LEU A 437 14.29 -1.53 12.87
C LEU A 437 12.89 -1.47 13.49
N ALA A 438 12.06 -2.49 13.30
CA ALA A 438 10.73 -2.55 13.91
C ALA A 438 10.79 -2.56 15.44
N PHE A 439 11.71 -3.30 16.05
CA PHE A 439 11.93 -3.29 17.50
C PHE A 439 12.37 -1.90 18.00
N ILE A 440 13.34 -1.28 17.33
CA ILE A 440 13.81 0.08 17.68
C ILE A 440 12.67 1.10 17.60
N VAL A 441 11.85 1.03 16.55
CA VAL A 441 10.69 1.94 16.38
C VAL A 441 9.62 1.65 17.43
N ALA A 442 9.32 0.39 17.71
CA ALA A 442 8.36 -0.04 18.72
C ALA A 442 8.73 0.48 20.12
N GLU A 443 10.01 0.41 20.50
CA GLU A 443 10.50 0.99 21.75
C GLU A 443 10.33 2.52 21.81
N ARG A 444 10.61 3.22 20.69
CA ARG A 444 10.41 4.67 20.60
C ARG A 444 8.94 5.06 20.73
N LEU A 445 8.03 4.31 20.09
CA LEU A 445 6.59 4.50 20.22
C LEU A 445 6.15 4.27 21.67
N ARG A 446 6.64 3.20 22.30
CA ARG A 446 6.37 2.89 23.71
C ARG A 446 6.82 4.02 24.64
N LYS A 447 8.06 4.51 24.49
CA LYS A 447 8.62 5.62 25.29
C LYS A 447 7.79 6.90 25.13
N ARG A 448 7.42 7.26 23.89
CA ARG A 448 6.56 8.42 23.63
C ARG A 448 5.19 8.29 24.28
N ARG A 449 4.56 7.13 24.20
CA ARG A 449 3.26 6.87 24.82
C ARG A 449 3.33 6.97 26.35
N ILE A 450 4.36 6.39 26.97
CA ILE A 450 4.55 6.49 28.43
C ILE A 450 4.78 7.94 28.85
N ALA A 451 5.62 8.69 28.12
CA ALA A 451 5.87 10.11 28.37
C ALA A 451 4.61 10.99 28.18
N ALA A 452 3.78 10.69 27.18
CA ALA A 452 2.51 11.40 26.97
C ALA A 452 1.50 11.13 28.09
N LYS A 453 1.49 9.92 28.68
CA LYS A 453 0.64 9.58 29.82
C LYS A 453 1.12 10.17 31.14
N SER A 454 2.43 10.36 31.31
CA SER A 454 3.00 10.97 32.53
C SER A 454 2.86 12.50 32.55
N PHE A 455 2.63 13.14 31.39
CA PHE A 455 2.32 14.55 31.31
C PHE A 455 0.86 14.80 31.72
N LYS A 456 0.61 15.04 33.01
CA LYS A 456 -0.68 15.58 33.47
C LYS A 456 -0.93 16.92 32.75
N PRO A 457 -2.14 17.20 32.24
CA PRO A 457 -2.47 18.55 31.82
C PRO A 457 -2.30 19.46 33.05
N ARG A 458 -1.51 20.54 32.94
CA ARG A 458 -1.59 21.61 33.93
C ARG A 458 -3.05 21.99 34.04
N ARG A 459 -3.64 21.87 35.23
CA ARG A 459 -4.97 22.43 35.49
C ARG A 459 -4.85 23.92 35.19
N LEU A 460 -5.83 24.45 34.48
CA LEU A 460 -5.89 25.85 34.03
C LEU A 460 -6.01 26.87 35.19
N LEU A 461 -5.67 26.51 36.43
CA LEU A 461 -5.91 27.28 37.65
C LEU A 461 -4.78 27.22 38.69
N ASP A 462 -3.60 26.70 38.37
CA ASP A 462 -2.47 26.81 39.30
C ASP A 462 -1.76 28.16 39.07
N PRO A 463 -1.73 29.07 40.06
CA PRO A 463 -1.05 30.36 39.94
C PRO A 463 0.47 30.12 39.80
N LEU A 464 1.09 30.88 38.89
CA LEU A 464 2.54 30.88 38.70
C LEU A 464 3.23 31.20 40.04
N PRO A 465 4.16 30.37 40.53
CA PRO A 465 4.93 30.75 41.71
C PRO A 465 5.91 31.86 41.32
N SER A 466 5.82 32.96 42.06
CA SER A 466 6.85 33.99 42.12
C SER A 466 8.07 33.47 42.89
N LEU A 467 9.24 33.63 42.25
CA LEU A 467 10.62 33.31 42.67
C LEU A 467 11.03 31.84 42.63
#